data_AF-A0A4P5PHI6-F1
#
_entry.id   AF-A0A4P5PHI6-F1
#
_cell.length_a   1.000
_cell.length_b   1.000
_cell.length_c   1.000
_cell.angle_alpha   90.00
_cell.angle_beta   90.00
_cell.angle_gamma   90.00
#
_symmetry.space_group_name_H-M   'P 1'
#
loop_
_entity.id
_entity.type
_entity.pdbx_description
1 polymer ?
#
loop_
_entity_poly.entity_id
_entity_poly.type
_entity_poly.pdbx_seq_one_letter_code
_entity_poly.pdbx_strand_id
1 'polypeptide(L)'
;MKVKKLYPSELADHWSTIHESMLLLPFFTSQQQSRAQFVRAVKNKQAFLLTFKQETLFLEIDQTPKTWTIKNLLSSSDLTWKILFGVLEAAVRQAFIPEIHLSVDVNEIAASWLSQHSYRQADQGWKKTLSYHTALVLGGGGARGAYQIGVWKALREKKISFDLLVGCSVGSLNGALIAQNDFAAARSLWEQIATDRVLKITFRELEAADFTLQVQQLRQFVLTALKQKGLSTAPLRELLENQLDAEALVSACPLYVAATRVPTFQEVVVKLNDKSAEEVISWLLASSAFFPMMSLEVIDGVIYADGGYRNNVPVDVALKKGATELIVVDVHGPGFVKDVSIPEDVAVVTLSSHWSLGEMLLFQSQRAVSNITLGYLETKRQFGELQGTDYFFGLKEDFAGLTKRFIRYAQKHTEETLVQLAKVYKAEFDEPLELLSQSFLEQWAKWTKRSPLKVYTIAELEEEICRQIQEPAAVDYLPSVREYLEEYWQELNVLSDHKRAVKIHQQRPQSIKWVYQRWPLPALLSLFLTFIQEEQRLEK
;
A
#
# COMPACT_ATOMS: atom_id res chain seq x y z
N MET A 1 -4.92 -11.63 -5.90
CA MET A 1 -6.38 -11.45 -5.88
C MET A 1 -6.67 -9.97 -5.63
N LYS A 2 -7.61 -9.35 -6.34
CA LYS A 2 -7.96 -7.92 -6.19
C LYS A 2 -9.47 -7.75 -6.17
N VAL A 3 -9.99 -7.07 -5.15
CA VAL A 3 -11.39 -6.62 -5.08
C VAL A 3 -11.44 -5.15 -5.51
N LYS A 4 -12.18 -4.82 -6.56
CA LYS A 4 -12.33 -3.45 -7.07
C LYS A 4 -13.82 -3.12 -7.21
N LYS A 5 -14.21 -1.94 -6.75
CA LYS A 5 -15.55 -1.41 -7.04
C LYS A 5 -15.68 -1.12 -8.53
N LEU A 6 -16.79 -1.52 -9.15
CA LEU A 6 -17.03 -1.31 -10.58
C LEU A 6 -17.84 -0.02 -10.80
N TYR A 7 -17.36 0.86 -11.66
CA TYR A 7 -18.04 2.10 -12.02
C TYR A 7 -18.75 2.00 -13.37
N PRO A 8 -19.81 2.81 -13.62
CA PRO A 8 -20.50 2.83 -14.91
C PRO A 8 -19.59 3.04 -16.12
N SER A 9 -18.54 3.87 -16.00
CA SER A 9 -17.59 4.11 -17.10
C SER A 9 -16.77 2.87 -17.50
N GLU A 10 -16.64 1.89 -16.61
CA GLU A 10 -15.84 0.67 -16.83
C GLU A 10 -16.70 -0.50 -17.36
N LEU A 11 -18.03 -0.34 -17.45
CA LEU A 11 -18.92 -1.39 -17.94
C LEU A 11 -18.57 -1.87 -19.35
N ALA A 12 -18.13 -0.95 -20.21
CA ALA A 12 -17.77 -1.27 -21.59
C ALA A 12 -16.59 -2.24 -21.66
N ASP A 13 -15.59 -2.03 -20.78
CA ASP A 13 -14.36 -2.83 -20.73
C ASP A 13 -14.63 -4.28 -20.29
N HIS A 14 -15.72 -4.49 -19.55
CA HIS A 14 -16.10 -5.80 -19.00
C HIS A 14 -17.35 -6.41 -19.67
N TRP A 15 -17.91 -5.75 -20.70
CA TRP A 15 -19.24 -6.12 -21.23
C TRP A 15 -19.29 -7.53 -21.79
N SER A 16 -18.28 -7.93 -22.56
CA SER A 16 -18.20 -9.30 -23.13
C SER A 16 -18.15 -10.35 -22.03
N THR A 17 -17.26 -10.18 -21.05
CA THR A 17 -17.10 -11.12 -19.93
C THR A 17 -18.36 -11.20 -19.07
N ILE A 18 -19.03 -10.07 -18.80
CA ILE A 18 -20.33 -10.07 -18.09
C ILE A 18 -21.39 -10.82 -18.90
N HIS A 19 -21.42 -10.64 -20.22
CA HIS A 19 -22.40 -11.28 -21.09
C HIS A 19 -22.21 -12.80 -21.17
N GLU A 20 -20.98 -13.29 -20.99
CA GLU A 20 -20.65 -14.72 -20.98
C GLU A 20 -20.70 -15.33 -19.56
N SER A 21 -20.74 -14.48 -18.52
CA SER A 21 -20.68 -14.91 -17.12
C SER A 21 -21.85 -15.79 -16.68
N MET A 22 -21.61 -16.75 -15.80
CA MET A 22 -22.57 -17.75 -15.38
C MET A 22 -22.94 -17.67 -13.90
N LEU A 23 -24.15 -18.12 -13.57
CA LEU A 23 -24.59 -18.32 -12.19
C LEU A 23 -24.09 -19.68 -11.69
N LEU A 24 -23.22 -19.66 -10.69
CA LEU A 24 -22.76 -20.87 -10.00
C LEU A 24 -23.65 -21.24 -8.80
N LEU A 25 -24.49 -20.30 -8.37
CA LEU A 25 -25.51 -20.45 -7.32
C LEU A 25 -26.82 -19.79 -7.77
N PRO A 26 -27.98 -20.28 -7.31
CA PRO A 26 -29.30 -19.82 -7.78
C PRO A 26 -29.75 -18.50 -7.14
N PHE A 27 -28.91 -17.45 -7.16
CA PHE A 27 -29.30 -16.10 -6.70
C PHE A 27 -30.50 -15.54 -7.49
N PHE A 28 -30.65 -15.98 -8.74
CA PHE A 28 -31.73 -15.60 -9.64
C PHE A 28 -32.23 -16.82 -10.41
N THR A 29 -33.44 -16.72 -10.95
CA THR A 29 -34.06 -17.79 -11.75
C THR A 29 -33.36 -18.05 -13.09
N SER A 30 -32.59 -17.06 -13.59
CA SER A 30 -31.84 -17.16 -14.83
C SER A 30 -30.59 -16.28 -14.83
N GLN A 31 -29.60 -16.67 -15.63
CA GLN A 31 -28.36 -15.89 -15.82
C GLN A 31 -28.66 -14.50 -16.41
N GLN A 32 -29.64 -14.40 -17.31
CA GLN A 32 -30.06 -13.12 -17.90
C GLN A 32 -30.60 -12.15 -16.83
N GLN A 33 -31.41 -12.66 -15.89
CA GLN A 33 -31.94 -11.85 -14.79
C GLN A 33 -30.81 -11.36 -13.88
N SER A 34 -29.87 -12.24 -13.52
CA SER A 34 -28.71 -11.89 -12.69
C SER A 34 -27.81 -10.85 -13.36
N ARG A 35 -27.47 -11.01 -14.65
CA ARG A 35 -26.65 -10.04 -15.40
C ARG A 35 -27.33 -8.67 -15.47
N ALA A 36 -28.63 -8.63 -15.73
CA ALA A 36 -29.39 -7.38 -15.76
C ALA A 36 -29.42 -6.69 -14.38
N GLN A 37 -29.55 -7.46 -13.30
CA GLN A 37 -29.47 -6.94 -11.94
C GLN A 37 -28.07 -6.42 -11.61
N PHE A 38 -27.01 -7.14 -11.98
CA PHE A 38 -25.63 -6.69 -11.78
C PHE A 38 -25.35 -5.33 -12.44
N VAL A 39 -25.82 -5.13 -13.69
CA VAL A 39 -25.70 -3.82 -14.37
C VAL A 39 -26.45 -2.70 -13.62
N ARG A 40 -27.56 -3.00 -12.93
CA ARG A 40 -28.23 -2.03 -12.05
C ARG A 40 -27.42 -1.77 -10.79
N ALA A 41 -26.82 -2.80 -10.19
CA ALA A 41 -25.95 -2.67 -9.02
C ALA A 41 -24.75 -1.76 -9.28
N VAL A 42 -24.19 -1.78 -10.50
CA VAL A 42 -23.12 -0.83 -10.91
C VAL A 42 -23.60 0.62 -10.80
N LYS A 43 -24.80 0.92 -11.29
CA LYS A 43 -25.38 2.28 -11.19
C LYS A 43 -25.64 2.70 -9.74
N ASN A 44 -25.97 1.73 -8.88
CA ASN A 44 -26.21 1.94 -7.46
C ASN A 44 -24.92 1.92 -6.61
N LYS A 45 -23.74 1.81 -7.23
CA LYS A 45 -22.44 1.76 -6.54
C LYS A 45 -22.31 0.57 -5.57
N GLN A 46 -22.95 -0.57 -5.89
CA GLN A 46 -22.96 -1.82 -5.11
C GLN A 46 -22.28 -3.00 -5.83
N ALA A 47 -21.77 -2.78 -7.04
CA ALA A 47 -21.09 -3.80 -7.82
C ALA A 47 -19.57 -3.80 -7.58
N PHE A 48 -19.02 -5.00 -7.44
CA PHE A 48 -17.59 -5.24 -7.26
C PHE A 48 -17.11 -6.32 -8.23
N LEU A 49 -15.88 -6.16 -8.68
CA LEU A 49 -15.09 -7.17 -9.38
C LEU A 49 -14.13 -7.81 -8.39
N LEU A 50 -14.06 -9.13 -8.41
CA LEU A 50 -13.08 -9.91 -7.68
C LEU A 50 -12.27 -10.72 -8.70
N THR A 51 -11.03 -10.30 -8.94
CA THR A 51 -10.15 -10.92 -9.93
C THR A 51 -9.08 -11.77 -9.25
N PHE A 52 -8.88 -12.98 -9.76
CA PHE A 52 -7.86 -13.92 -9.31
C PHE A 52 -7.39 -14.78 -10.49
N LYS A 53 -6.07 -14.92 -10.67
CA LYS A 53 -5.49 -15.52 -11.87
C LYS A 53 -6.06 -14.85 -13.14
N GLN A 54 -6.68 -15.62 -14.03
CA GLN A 54 -7.35 -15.14 -15.25
C GLN A 54 -8.89 -15.10 -15.10
N GLU A 55 -9.39 -15.26 -13.87
CA GLU A 55 -10.80 -15.39 -13.57
C GLU A 55 -11.35 -14.14 -12.88
N THR A 56 -12.64 -13.88 -13.09
CA THR A 56 -13.36 -12.73 -12.53
C THR A 56 -14.71 -13.17 -11.97
N LEU A 57 -14.96 -12.79 -10.71
CA LEU A 57 -16.28 -12.84 -10.10
C LEU A 57 -16.90 -11.45 -10.11
N PHE A 58 -18.17 -11.38 -10.50
CA PHE A 58 -18.98 -10.16 -10.50
C PHE A 58 -19.95 -10.24 -9.34
N LEU A 59 -19.78 -9.35 -8.36
CA LEU A 59 -20.45 -9.39 -7.07
C LEU A 59 -21.36 -8.17 -6.89
N GLU A 60 -22.60 -8.40 -6.45
CA GLU A 60 -23.41 -7.35 -5.82
C GLU A 60 -23.31 -7.52 -4.31
N ILE A 61 -22.71 -6.54 -3.63
CA ILE A 61 -22.40 -6.62 -2.20
C ILE A 61 -23.08 -5.49 -1.45
N ASP A 62 -23.76 -5.83 -0.37
CA ASP A 62 -24.16 -4.91 0.69
C ASP A 62 -23.19 -5.06 1.85
N GLN A 63 -22.33 -4.05 2.03
CA GLN A 63 -21.20 -4.09 2.95
C GLN A 63 -21.50 -3.25 4.18
N THR A 64 -21.30 -3.87 5.35
CA THR A 64 -21.23 -3.20 6.65
C THR A 64 -19.86 -3.48 7.29
N PRO A 65 -19.50 -2.80 8.40
CA PRO A 65 -18.25 -3.10 9.11
C PRO A 65 -18.15 -4.52 9.67
N LYS A 66 -19.26 -5.26 9.76
CA LYS A 66 -19.30 -6.62 10.32
C LYS A 66 -19.65 -7.71 9.31
N THR A 67 -20.26 -7.35 8.19
CA THR A 67 -20.85 -8.33 7.29
C THR A 67 -20.70 -7.91 5.84
N TRP A 68 -20.33 -8.85 4.98
CA TRP A 68 -20.53 -8.79 3.54
C TRP A 68 -21.73 -9.63 3.14
N THR A 69 -22.79 -8.98 2.66
CA THR A 69 -23.97 -9.67 2.15
C THR A 69 -23.92 -9.70 0.63
N ILE A 70 -23.75 -10.88 0.07
CA ILE A 70 -23.71 -11.11 -1.37
C ILE A 70 -25.15 -11.35 -1.83
N LYS A 71 -25.63 -10.46 -2.71
CA LYS A 71 -26.97 -10.49 -3.29
C LYS A 71 -26.97 -11.03 -4.71
N ASN A 72 -25.80 -11.04 -5.35
CA ASN A 72 -25.61 -11.56 -6.69
C ASN A 72 -24.15 -11.99 -6.89
N LEU A 73 -23.93 -13.08 -7.62
CA LEU A 73 -22.63 -13.66 -7.90
C LEU A 73 -22.64 -14.29 -9.29
N LEU A 74 -21.88 -13.70 -10.22
CA LEU A 74 -21.60 -14.28 -11.53
C LEU A 74 -20.11 -14.60 -11.64
N SER A 75 -19.78 -15.63 -12.39
CA SER A 75 -18.40 -16.07 -12.65
C SER A 75 -18.08 -16.01 -14.13
N SER A 76 -16.87 -15.57 -14.49
CA SER A 76 -16.36 -15.61 -15.88
C SER A 76 -16.14 -17.03 -16.40
N SER A 77 -16.05 -18.02 -15.51
CA SER A 77 -15.78 -19.43 -15.82
C SER A 77 -16.56 -20.39 -14.92
N ASP A 78 -16.51 -21.68 -15.27
CA ASP A 78 -17.11 -22.76 -14.50
C ASP A 78 -16.14 -23.20 -13.38
N LEU A 79 -16.35 -22.64 -12.18
CA LEU A 79 -15.53 -22.90 -11.01
C LEU A 79 -16.15 -23.97 -10.12
N THR A 80 -15.30 -24.85 -9.56
CA THR A 80 -15.74 -25.72 -8.46
C THR A 80 -16.14 -24.90 -7.24
N TRP A 81 -17.11 -25.39 -6.45
CA TRP A 81 -17.54 -24.72 -5.23
C TRP A 81 -16.39 -24.49 -4.23
N LYS A 82 -15.45 -25.43 -4.12
CA LYS A 82 -14.27 -25.26 -3.24
C LYS A 82 -13.46 -24.01 -3.61
N ILE A 83 -13.18 -23.80 -4.90
CA ILE A 83 -12.45 -22.62 -5.38
C ILE A 83 -13.29 -21.36 -5.20
N LEU A 84 -14.56 -21.40 -5.63
CA LEU A 84 -15.48 -20.27 -5.54
C LEU A 84 -15.58 -19.71 -4.12
N PHE A 85 -15.89 -20.57 -3.15
CA PHE A 85 -16.02 -20.16 -1.75
C PHE A 85 -14.68 -19.84 -1.11
N GLY A 86 -13.59 -20.52 -1.47
CA GLY A 86 -12.25 -20.18 -0.99
C GLY A 86 -11.84 -18.76 -1.35
N VAL A 87 -11.94 -18.38 -2.63
CA VAL A 87 -11.63 -17.03 -3.12
C VAL A 87 -12.57 -16.00 -2.51
N LEU A 88 -13.86 -16.32 -2.39
CA LEU A 88 -14.85 -15.42 -1.83
C LEU A 88 -14.59 -15.13 -0.34
N GLU A 89 -14.33 -16.17 0.45
CA GLU A 89 -13.98 -16.04 1.86
C GLU A 89 -12.65 -15.30 2.04
N ALA A 90 -11.65 -15.58 1.20
CA ALA A 90 -10.39 -14.84 1.21
C ALA A 90 -10.59 -13.35 0.90
N ALA A 91 -11.49 -13.00 -0.01
CA ALA A 91 -11.83 -11.60 -0.31
C ALA A 91 -12.48 -10.90 0.89
N VAL A 92 -13.36 -11.58 1.63
CA VAL A 92 -13.95 -11.03 2.86
C VAL A 92 -12.90 -10.88 3.97
N ARG A 93 -12.01 -11.88 4.10
CA ARG A 93 -10.88 -11.86 5.05
C ARG A 93 -9.88 -10.75 4.75
N GLN A 94 -9.63 -10.41 3.48
CA GLN A 94 -8.78 -9.25 3.12
C GLN A 94 -9.30 -7.93 3.69
N ALA A 95 -10.63 -7.79 3.82
CA ALA A 95 -11.26 -6.63 4.44
C ALA A 95 -11.38 -6.75 5.98
N PHE A 96 -10.93 -7.87 6.57
CA PHE A 96 -11.07 -8.21 7.99
C PHE A 96 -12.53 -8.15 8.48
N ILE A 97 -13.44 -8.64 7.66
CA ILE A 97 -14.88 -8.65 7.95
C ILE A 97 -15.29 -10.01 8.54
N PRO A 98 -15.87 -10.04 9.75
CA PRO A 98 -16.03 -11.29 10.49
C PRO A 98 -17.09 -12.23 9.92
N GLU A 99 -18.02 -11.74 9.11
CA GLU A 99 -19.14 -12.55 8.62
C GLU A 99 -19.40 -12.37 7.13
N ILE A 100 -19.63 -13.48 6.43
CA ILE A 100 -20.09 -13.51 5.03
C ILE A 100 -21.52 -14.06 5.00
N HIS A 101 -22.40 -13.37 4.27
CA HIS A 101 -23.79 -13.74 4.05
C HIS A 101 -24.06 -13.93 2.56
N LEU A 102 -24.86 -14.93 2.24
CA LEU A 102 -25.32 -15.26 0.89
C LEU A 102 -26.84 -15.16 0.90
N SER A 103 -27.39 -14.15 0.24
CA SER A 103 -28.84 -13.98 0.09
C SER A 103 -29.35 -14.88 -1.04
N VAL A 104 -29.28 -16.19 -0.84
CA VAL A 104 -29.67 -17.20 -1.82
C VAL A 104 -30.36 -18.38 -1.16
N ASP A 105 -31.46 -18.83 -1.77
CA ASP A 105 -32.10 -20.09 -1.45
C ASP A 105 -31.50 -21.18 -2.34
N VAL A 106 -31.03 -22.26 -1.74
CA VAL A 106 -30.31 -23.32 -2.45
C VAL A 106 -31.05 -24.65 -2.32
N ASN A 107 -30.80 -25.57 -3.27
CA ASN A 107 -31.33 -26.92 -3.20
C ASN A 107 -30.65 -27.76 -2.09
N GLU A 108 -31.16 -28.96 -1.83
CA GLU A 108 -30.66 -29.83 -0.75
C GLU A 108 -29.16 -30.17 -0.88
N ILE A 109 -28.66 -30.35 -2.11
CA ILE A 109 -27.26 -30.69 -2.37
C ILE A 109 -26.36 -29.52 -1.94
N ALA A 110 -26.69 -28.31 -2.38
CA ALA A 110 -25.96 -27.11 -2.01
C ALA A 110 -26.11 -26.78 -0.51
N ALA A 111 -27.30 -26.97 0.07
CA ALA A 111 -27.53 -26.79 1.50
C ALA A 111 -26.68 -27.74 2.36
N SER A 112 -26.59 -29.02 1.96
CA SER A 112 -25.72 -30.00 2.60
C SER A 112 -24.25 -29.60 2.48
N TRP A 113 -23.82 -29.15 1.30
CA TRP A 113 -22.43 -28.72 1.08
C TRP A 113 -22.08 -27.50 1.94
N LEU A 114 -22.95 -26.49 1.96
CA LEU A 114 -22.78 -25.27 2.76
C LEU A 114 -22.65 -25.61 4.25
N SER A 115 -23.53 -26.49 4.75
CA SER A 115 -23.51 -26.95 6.14
C SER A 115 -22.20 -27.67 6.51
N GLN A 116 -21.67 -28.52 5.62
CA GLN A 116 -20.37 -29.18 5.79
C GLN A 116 -19.19 -28.19 5.84
N HIS A 117 -19.34 -27.00 5.24
CA HIS A 117 -18.31 -25.96 5.18
C HIS A 117 -18.59 -24.79 6.15
N SER A 118 -19.34 -25.07 7.22
CA SER A 118 -19.62 -24.15 8.34
C SER A 118 -20.52 -22.96 8.01
N TYR A 119 -21.21 -22.98 6.87
CA TYR A 119 -22.32 -22.07 6.63
C TYR A 119 -23.55 -22.55 7.37
N ARG A 120 -24.29 -21.62 7.97
CA ARG A 120 -25.53 -21.87 8.71
C ARG A 120 -26.67 -21.16 8.01
N GLN A 121 -27.85 -21.78 8.03
CA GLN A 121 -29.07 -21.14 7.55
C GLN A 121 -29.39 -19.92 8.42
N ALA A 122 -29.79 -18.83 7.77
CA ALA A 122 -30.26 -17.59 8.38
C ALA A 122 -31.65 -17.23 7.84
N ASP A 123 -32.28 -16.20 8.38
CA ASP A 123 -33.64 -15.77 7.99
C ASP A 123 -33.77 -15.48 6.48
N GLN A 124 -32.68 -15.02 5.85
CA GLN A 124 -32.59 -14.77 4.41
C GLN A 124 -31.28 -15.36 3.85
N GLY A 125 -31.27 -16.68 3.63
CA GLY A 125 -30.18 -17.40 2.99
C GLY A 125 -29.20 -18.05 3.97
N TRP A 126 -27.89 -17.86 3.74
CA TRP A 126 -26.83 -18.58 4.44
C TRP A 126 -25.75 -17.63 4.96
N LYS A 127 -25.16 -17.96 6.11
CA LYS A 127 -24.08 -17.15 6.68
C LYS A 127 -22.96 -17.99 7.27
N LYS A 128 -21.75 -17.43 7.29
CA LYS A 128 -20.58 -18.03 7.94
C LYS A 128 -19.79 -16.98 8.69
N THR A 129 -19.43 -17.31 9.93
CA THR A 129 -18.44 -16.55 10.70
C THR A 129 -17.05 -17.04 10.32
N LEU A 130 -16.16 -16.11 9.96
CA LEU A 130 -14.82 -16.39 9.50
C LEU A 130 -13.85 -16.44 10.69
N SER A 131 -12.95 -17.43 10.69
CA SER A 131 -11.93 -17.64 11.74
C SER A 131 -10.55 -17.27 11.22
N TYR A 132 -9.86 -16.34 11.88
CA TYR A 132 -8.61 -15.75 11.41
C TYR A 132 -7.39 -16.47 11.98
N HIS A 133 -6.32 -16.59 11.19
CA HIS A 133 -4.97 -16.96 11.62
C HIS A 133 -4.00 -16.02 10.90
N THR A 134 -3.86 -14.82 11.45
CA THR A 134 -3.30 -13.65 10.79
C THR A 134 -1.80 -13.54 11.05
N ALA A 135 -1.02 -13.47 9.98
CA ALA A 135 0.41 -13.17 10.02
C ALA A 135 0.68 -11.71 9.62
N LEU A 136 1.53 -11.02 10.40
CA LEU A 136 2.15 -9.77 9.98
C LEU A 136 3.57 -10.05 9.46
N VAL A 137 3.79 -9.80 8.18
CA VAL A 137 5.08 -9.99 7.50
C VAL A 137 5.73 -8.62 7.30
N LEU A 138 6.91 -8.43 7.89
CA LEU A 138 7.63 -7.16 7.90
C LEU A 138 8.92 -7.28 7.10
N GLY A 139 8.97 -6.58 5.97
CA GLY A 139 10.12 -6.58 5.08
C GLY A 139 11.34 -5.84 5.63
N GLY A 140 12.53 -6.18 5.12
CA GLY A 140 13.76 -5.44 5.39
C GLY A 140 13.83 -4.10 4.65
N GLY A 141 14.62 -3.14 5.18
CA GLY A 141 14.75 -1.80 4.59
C GLY A 141 15.39 -0.70 5.45
N GLY A 142 16.08 -1.04 6.54
CA GLY A 142 16.79 -0.06 7.39
C GLY A 142 15.90 1.07 7.89
N ALA A 143 16.32 2.32 7.71
CA ALA A 143 15.62 3.53 8.17
C ALA A 143 14.19 3.66 7.63
N ARG A 144 13.85 3.00 6.51
CA ARG A 144 12.49 2.96 5.97
C ARG A 144 11.50 2.22 6.87
N GLY A 145 12.00 1.42 7.82
CA GLY A 145 11.21 0.67 8.80
C GLY A 145 10.27 1.52 9.65
N ALA A 146 10.49 2.84 9.77
CA ALA A 146 9.56 3.77 10.43
C ALA A 146 8.12 3.66 9.88
N TYR A 147 7.98 3.37 8.58
CA TYR A 147 6.69 3.13 7.93
C TYR A 147 5.88 2.01 8.60
N GLN A 148 6.55 0.93 9.00
CA GLN A 148 5.92 -0.24 9.63
C GLN A 148 5.27 0.10 10.98
N ILE A 149 5.80 1.09 11.71
CA ILE A 149 5.20 1.57 12.96
C ILE A 149 3.91 2.36 12.68
N GLY A 150 3.87 3.11 11.59
CA GLY A 150 2.65 3.75 11.09
C GLY A 150 1.56 2.75 10.74
N VAL A 151 1.94 1.69 10.03
CA VAL A 151 1.05 0.56 9.72
C VAL A 151 0.52 -0.06 11.01
N TRP A 152 1.40 -0.36 11.96
CA TRP A 152 1.00 -0.94 13.24
C TRP A 152 0.02 -0.05 14.01
N LYS A 153 0.21 1.28 14.00
CA LYS A 153 -0.74 2.24 14.59
C LYS A 153 -2.16 2.04 14.04
N ALA A 154 -2.31 1.99 12.72
CA ALA A 154 -3.62 1.83 12.07
C ALA A 154 -4.23 0.46 12.37
N LEU A 155 -3.45 -0.62 12.32
CA LEU A 155 -3.91 -1.98 12.64
C LEU A 155 -4.39 -2.09 14.10
N ARG A 156 -3.72 -1.44 15.05
CA ARG A 156 -4.15 -1.36 16.45
C ARG A 156 -5.48 -0.63 16.60
N GLU A 157 -5.65 0.52 15.93
CA GLU A 157 -6.92 1.26 15.94
C GLU A 157 -8.07 0.42 15.37
N LYS A 158 -7.80 -0.44 14.38
CA LYS A 158 -8.77 -1.42 13.83
C LYS A 158 -8.95 -2.67 14.70
N LYS A 159 -8.17 -2.84 15.77
CA LYS A 159 -8.18 -4.03 16.64
C LYS A 159 -7.88 -5.34 15.88
N ILE A 160 -7.01 -5.27 14.89
CA ILE A 160 -6.51 -6.46 14.20
C ILE A 160 -5.38 -7.05 15.05
N SER A 161 -5.58 -8.29 15.50
CA SER A 161 -4.57 -9.08 16.23
C SER A 161 -3.75 -9.94 15.27
N PHE A 162 -2.56 -10.35 15.72
CA PHE A 162 -1.67 -11.22 14.95
C PHE A 162 -1.43 -12.51 15.74
N ASP A 163 -1.51 -13.65 15.04
CA ASP A 163 -1.22 -14.97 15.59
C ASP A 163 0.26 -15.33 15.41
N LEU A 164 0.93 -14.66 14.47
CA LEU A 164 2.37 -14.73 14.27
C LEU A 164 2.91 -13.48 13.58
N LEU A 165 4.18 -13.20 13.86
CA LEU A 165 4.98 -12.16 13.23
C LEU A 165 6.11 -12.83 12.46
N VAL A 166 6.42 -12.28 11.29
CA VAL A 166 7.56 -12.73 10.49
C VAL A 166 8.34 -11.50 10.02
N GLY A 167 9.63 -11.44 10.33
CA GLY A 167 10.45 -10.28 10.03
C GLY A 167 11.76 -10.62 9.35
N CYS A 168 12.30 -9.64 8.62
CA CYS A 168 13.65 -9.64 8.07
C CYS A 168 14.31 -8.28 8.33
N SER A 169 15.57 -8.24 8.78
CA SER A 169 16.31 -7.01 9.06
C SER A 169 15.54 -6.08 10.02
N VAL A 170 15.38 -4.81 9.67
CA VAL A 170 14.54 -3.86 10.45
C VAL A 170 13.12 -4.39 10.70
N GLY A 171 12.56 -5.21 9.80
CA GLY A 171 11.28 -5.87 10.03
C GLY A 171 11.29 -6.88 11.17
N SER A 172 12.43 -7.52 11.46
CA SER A 172 12.61 -8.34 12.66
C SER A 172 12.66 -7.48 13.92
N LEU A 173 13.37 -6.35 13.86
CA LEU A 173 13.47 -5.41 14.99
C LEU A 173 12.11 -4.82 15.34
N ASN A 174 11.37 -4.32 14.34
CA ASN A 174 10.01 -3.82 14.52
C ASN A 174 9.05 -4.95 14.91
N GLY A 175 9.25 -6.17 14.41
CA GLY A 175 8.51 -7.36 14.85
C GLY A 175 8.65 -7.59 16.35
N ALA A 176 9.85 -7.44 16.90
CA ALA A 176 10.08 -7.55 18.34
C ALA A 176 9.36 -6.42 19.11
N LEU A 177 9.47 -5.17 18.65
CA LEU A 177 8.73 -4.05 19.25
C LEU A 177 7.20 -4.26 19.23
N ILE A 178 6.68 -4.83 18.14
CA ILE A 178 5.26 -5.16 18.00
C ILE A 178 4.85 -6.30 18.93
N ALA A 179 5.67 -7.35 19.04
CA ALA A 179 5.42 -8.48 19.96
C ALA A 179 5.37 -8.02 21.42
N GLN A 180 6.26 -7.10 21.80
CA GLN A 180 6.28 -6.46 23.13
C GLN A 180 5.03 -5.60 23.39
N ASN A 181 4.36 -5.14 22.33
CA ASN A 181 3.10 -4.40 22.38
C ASN A 181 3.15 -3.05 23.13
N ASP A 182 4.32 -2.40 23.19
CA ASP A 182 4.47 -1.01 23.65
C ASP A 182 4.62 -0.04 22.46
N PHE A 183 3.49 0.42 21.96
CA PHE A 183 3.46 1.37 20.84
C PHE A 183 4.10 2.71 21.17
N ALA A 184 3.98 3.19 22.41
CA ALA A 184 4.50 4.50 22.80
C ALA A 184 6.04 4.48 22.79
N ALA A 185 6.64 3.44 23.36
CA ALA A 185 8.08 3.23 23.32
C ALA A 185 8.60 3.07 21.89
N ALA A 186 7.97 2.19 21.09
CA ALA A 186 8.37 1.96 19.71
C ALA A 186 8.30 3.24 18.86
N ARG A 187 7.24 4.04 19.01
CA ARG A 187 7.10 5.32 18.34
C ARG A 187 8.17 6.31 18.80
N SER A 188 8.37 6.45 20.11
CA SER A 188 9.36 7.37 20.67
C SER A 188 10.78 7.03 20.21
N LEU A 189 11.11 5.74 20.09
CA LEU A 189 12.38 5.27 19.55
C LEU A 189 12.60 5.80 18.12
N TRP A 190 11.63 5.61 17.23
CA TRP A 190 11.72 6.09 15.85
C TRP A 190 11.71 7.62 15.74
N GLU A 191 10.96 8.31 16.59
CA GLU A 191 10.96 9.78 16.64
C GLU A 191 12.28 10.36 17.13
N GLN A 192 13.11 9.58 17.82
CA GLN A 192 14.41 10.00 18.34
C GLN A 192 15.59 9.28 17.66
N ILE A 193 15.33 8.55 16.57
CA ILE A 193 16.35 7.77 15.89
C ILE A 193 17.35 8.70 15.19
N ALA A 194 18.62 8.31 15.25
CA ALA A 194 19.73 8.99 14.60
C ALA A 194 20.73 7.95 14.09
N THR A 195 21.49 8.30 13.06
CA THR A 195 22.35 7.34 12.37
C THR A 195 23.48 6.83 13.27
N ASP A 196 24.04 7.70 14.11
CA ASP A 196 25.09 7.39 15.10
C ASP A 196 24.62 6.48 16.24
N ARG A 197 23.31 6.47 16.53
CA ARG A 197 22.67 5.52 17.48
C ARG A 197 22.51 4.11 16.90
N VAL A 198 22.66 3.94 15.59
CA VAL A 198 22.52 2.63 14.91
C VAL A 198 23.88 2.12 14.42
N LEU A 199 24.66 3.00 13.82
CA LEU A 199 25.96 2.70 13.23
C LEU A 199 27.03 3.55 13.89
N LYS A 200 28.14 2.94 14.30
CA LYS A 200 29.29 3.71 14.81
C LYS A 200 29.99 4.42 13.65
N ILE A 201 29.58 5.65 13.36
CA ILE A 201 30.09 6.47 12.27
C ILE A 201 30.84 7.69 12.83
N THR A 202 32.02 7.97 12.28
CA THR A 202 32.75 9.24 12.47
C THR A 202 32.67 10.08 11.19
N PHE A 203 31.57 10.80 10.98
CA PHE A 203 31.50 11.83 9.93
C PHE A 203 31.19 13.19 10.54
N ARG A 204 31.94 14.21 10.09
CA ARG A 204 31.62 15.63 10.30
C ARG A 204 30.27 15.91 9.66
N GLU A 205 29.49 16.74 10.35
CA GLU A 205 28.11 17.13 10.03
C GLU A 205 27.90 17.38 8.53
N LEU A 206 26.88 16.70 8.02
CA LEU A 206 26.43 16.72 6.64
C LEU A 206 25.72 18.05 6.35
N GLU A 207 26.49 19.09 6.03
CA GLU A 207 25.98 20.25 5.29
C GLU A 207 26.50 20.17 3.85
N ALA A 208 25.75 19.55 2.93
CA ALA A 208 26.01 19.76 1.51
C ALA A 208 24.79 19.44 0.63
N ALA A 209 24.26 20.49 0.00
CA ALA A 209 23.31 20.41 -1.11
C ALA A 209 23.92 19.89 -2.44
N ASP A 210 25.14 19.31 -2.41
CA ASP A 210 25.87 18.85 -3.59
C ASP A 210 25.83 17.31 -3.71
N PHE A 211 25.15 16.84 -4.76
CA PHE A 211 25.01 15.43 -5.15
C PHE A 211 26.37 14.71 -5.31
N THR A 212 27.38 15.38 -5.84
CA THR A 212 28.69 14.77 -6.10
C THR A 212 29.38 14.40 -4.78
N LEU A 213 29.26 15.28 -3.78
CA LEU A 213 29.81 15.05 -2.45
C LEU A 213 29.09 13.89 -1.74
N GLN A 214 27.77 13.79 -1.87
CA GLN A 214 27.00 12.68 -1.30
C GLN A 214 27.44 11.32 -1.88
N VAL A 215 27.63 11.23 -3.21
CA VAL A 215 28.11 10.00 -3.87
C VAL A 215 29.54 9.65 -3.43
N GLN A 216 30.43 10.64 -3.33
CA GLN A 216 31.81 10.42 -2.88
C GLN A 216 31.87 9.92 -1.43
N GLN A 217 31.05 10.50 -0.54
CA GLN A 217 30.95 10.08 0.85
C GLN A 217 30.39 8.66 0.99
N LEU A 218 29.32 8.32 0.24
CA LEU A 218 28.79 6.96 0.20
C LEU A 218 29.86 5.94 -0.24
N ARG A 219 30.66 6.27 -1.25
CA ARG A 219 31.79 5.41 -1.68
C ARG A 219 32.83 5.23 -0.58
N GLN A 220 33.24 6.31 0.09
CA GLN A 220 34.21 6.22 1.19
C GLN A 220 33.65 5.39 2.37
N PHE A 221 32.38 5.59 2.68
CA PHE A 221 31.68 4.82 3.70
C PHE A 221 31.73 3.31 3.40
N VAL A 222 31.38 2.90 2.18
CA VAL A 222 31.47 1.49 1.75
C VAL A 222 32.90 0.96 1.82
N LEU A 223 33.89 1.72 1.34
CA LEU A 223 35.30 1.31 1.39
C LEU A 223 35.82 1.14 2.82
N THR A 224 35.42 2.04 3.72
CA THR A 224 35.77 1.97 5.14
C THR A 224 35.14 0.74 5.80
N ALA A 225 33.86 0.51 5.53
CA ALA A 225 33.12 -0.62 6.06
C ALA A 225 33.74 -1.96 5.60
N LEU A 226 34.14 -2.07 4.33
CA LEU A 226 34.89 -3.22 3.82
C LEU A 226 36.24 -3.42 4.52
N LYS A 227 37.03 -2.34 4.70
CA LYS A 227 38.33 -2.40 5.42
C LYS A 227 38.17 -2.85 6.87
N GLN A 228 37.07 -2.48 7.52
CA GLN A 228 36.78 -2.81 8.92
C GLN A 228 36.05 -4.16 9.08
N LYS A 229 35.78 -4.90 7.99
CA LYS A 229 34.95 -6.12 7.96
C LYS A 229 33.52 -5.90 8.50
N GLY A 230 32.97 -4.73 8.20
CA GLY A 230 31.69 -4.25 8.70
C GLY A 230 31.85 -3.18 9.77
N LEU A 231 30.95 -2.20 9.78
CA LEU A 231 30.91 -1.22 10.86
C LEU A 231 30.31 -1.86 12.12
N SER A 232 30.84 -1.48 13.28
CA SER A 232 30.39 -2.02 14.55
C SER A 232 28.91 -1.69 14.79
N THR A 233 28.14 -2.73 15.10
CA THR A 233 26.73 -2.68 15.52
C THR A 233 26.56 -2.53 17.03
N ALA A 234 27.61 -2.19 17.79
CA ALA A 234 27.52 -1.99 19.23
C ALA A 234 26.43 -0.96 19.65
N PRO A 235 26.26 0.20 18.97
CA PRO A 235 25.16 1.12 19.28
C PRO A 235 23.78 0.49 19.09
N LEU A 236 23.61 -0.31 18.04
CA LEU A 236 22.36 -1.03 17.80
C LEU A 236 22.12 -2.10 18.86
N ARG A 237 23.15 -2.84 19.29
CA ARG A 237 23.06 -3.80 20.39
C ARG A 237 22.60 -3.13 21.68
N GLU A 238 23.26 -2.05 22.08
CA GLU A 238 22.89 -1.25 23.26
C GLU A 238 21.44 -0.72 23.13
N LEU A 239 21.04 -0.27 21.95
CA LEU A 239 19.67 0.17 21.70
C LEU A 239 18.67 -0.97 21.91
N LEU A 240 18.94 -2.17 21.38
CA LEU A 240 18.06 -3.32 21.53
C LEU A 240 17.97 -3.77 22.99
N GLU A 241 19.10 -3.85 23.69
CA GLU A 241 19.17 -4.24 25.11
C GLU A 241 18.43 -3.24 26.02
N ASN A 242 18.41 -1.95 25.67
CA ASN A 242 17.70 -0.92 26.42
C ASN A 242 16.19 -0.84 26.12
N GLN A 243 15.76 -1.28 24.94
CA GLN A 243 14.39 -1.06 24.44
C GLN A 243 13.54 -2.32 24.45
N LEU A 244 14.17 -3.50 24.45
CA LEU A 244 13.49 -4.78 24.42
C LEU A 244 13.59 -5.51 25.75
N ASP A 245 12.45 -5.96 26.23
CA ASP A 245 12.37 -6.97 27.29
C ASP A 245 12.44 -8.35 26.63
N ALA A 246 13.66 -8.88 26.52
CA ALA A 246 13.93 -10.15 25.86
C ALA A 246 13.23 -11.34 26.55
N GLU A 247 12.99 -11.27 27.87
CA GLU A 247 12.26 -12.31 28.59
C GLU A 247 10.78 -12.29 28.25
N ALA A 248 10.17 -11.09 28.19
CA ALA A 248 8.78 -10.94 27.76
C ALA A 248 8.57 -11.42 26.32
N LEU A 249 9.52 -11.13 25.41
CA LEU A 249 9.45 -11.53 24.00
C LEU A 249 9.36 -13.06 23.80
N VAL A 250 10.01 -13.85 24.67
CA VAL A 250 9.95 -15.31 24.60
C VAL A 250 8.51 -15.81 24.77
N SER A 251 7.72 -15.13 25.62
CA SER A 251 6.32 -15.47 25.91
C SER A 251 5.28 -14.74 25.04
N ALA A 252 5.72 -13.79 24.20
CA ALA A 252 4.85 -12.95 23.39
C ALA A 252 4.31 -13.67 22.14
N CYS A 253 3.65 -12.90 21.25
CA CYS A 253 3.25 -13.39 19.92
C CYS A 253 4.44 -14.04 19.19
N PRO A 254 4.29 -15.25 18.59
CA PRO A 254 5.37 -15.94 17.91
C PRO A 254 6.06 -15.08 16.85
N LEU A 255 7.36 -14.83 17.01
CA LEU A 255 8.16 -14.04 16.06
C LEU A 255 9.19 -14.92 15.35
N TYR A 256 9.05 -15.00 14.02
CA TYR A 256 9.99 -15.68 13.12
C TYR A 256 10.91 -14.67 12.46
N VAL A 257 12.21 -14.91 12.54
CA VAL A 257 13.26 -14.01 12.06
C VAL A 257 14.06 -14.71 10.96
N ALA A 258 14.20 -14.06 9.82
CA ALA A 258 15.02 -14.51 8.71
C ALA A 258 16.47 -13.98 8.84
N ALA A 259 17.45 -14.85 8.70
CA ALA A 259 18.87 -14.52 8.63
C ALA A 259 19.55 -15.35 7.53
N THR A 260 20.78 -14.98 7.16
CA THR A 260 21.58 -15.69 6.16
C THR A 260 22.84 -16.28 6.79
N ARG A 261 22.99 -17.60 6.76
CA ARG A 261 24.19 -18.29 7.23
C ARG A 261 25.36 -18.08 6.27
N VAL A 262 26.54 -17.75 6.80
CA VAL A 262 27.79 -17.56 6.04
C VAL A 262 28.78 -18.68 6.39
N PRO A 263 29.58 -19.22 5.45
CA PRO A 263 29.68 -18.84 4.02
C PRO A 263 28.74 -19.61 3.09
N THR A 264 27.94 -20.55 3.60
CA THR A 264 27.03 -21.37 2.76
C THR A 264 25.95 -20.57 2.06
N PHE A 265 25.72 -19.33 2.51
CA PHE A 265 24.70 -18.42 2.02
C PHE A 265 23.32 -19.07 2.06
N GLN A 266 23.02 -19.81 3.13
CA GLN A 266 21.74 -20.49 3.30
C GLN A 266 20.80 -19.61 4.12
N GLU A 267 19.52 -19.60 3.74
CA GLU A 267 18.49 -19.00 4.58
C GLU A 267 18.36 -19.80 5.88
N VAL A 268 18.27 -19.08 6.99
CA VAL A 268 17.94 -19.62 8.31
C VAL A 268 16.78 -18.83 8.86
N VAL A 269 15.74 -19.52 9.30
CA VAL A 269 14.56 -18.91 9.94
C VAL A 269 14.48 -19.42 11.37
N VAL A 270 14.45 -18.51 12.33
CA VAL A 270 14.43 -18.82 13.76
C VAL A 270 13.16 -18.28 14.39
N LYS A 271 12.49 -19.10 15.18
CA LYS A 271 11.41 -18.64 16.07
C LYS A 271 12.05 -18.13 17.37
N LEU A 272 11.98 -16.83 17.62
CA LEU A 272 12.63 -16.21 18.78
C LEU A 272 12.09 -16.72 20.12
N ASN A 273 10.83 -17.14 20.16
CA ASN A 273 10.21 -17.71 21.34
C ASN A 273 10.82 -19.03 21.80
N ASP A 274 11.61 -19.67 20.95
CA ASP A 274 12.30 -20.93 21.30
C ASP A 274 13.74 -20.65 21.77
N LYS A 275 14.12 -19.37 21.96
CA LYS A 275 15.48 -18.91 22.27
C LYS A 275 15.59 -18.31 23.67
N SER A 276 16.81 -18.33 24.21
CA SER A 276 17.13 -17.60 25.44
C SER A 276 17.09 -16.08 25.20
N ALA A 277 16.93 -15.29 26.27
CA ALA A 277 16.91 -13.82 26.19
C ALA A 277 18.17 -13.23 25.52
N GLU A 278 19.35 -13.81 25.79
CA GLU A 278 20.61 -13.40 25.17
C GLU A 278 20.66 -13.75 23.66
N GLU A 279 20.17 -14.93 23.29
CA GLU A 279 20.06 -15.33 21.90
C GLU A 279 19.06 -14.47 21.13
N VAL A 280 17.97 -13.98 21.76
CA VAL A 280 16.97 -13.11 21.11
C VAL A 280 17.63 -11.88 20.52
N ILE A 281 18.44 -11.15 21.30
CA ILE A 281 19.17 -9.96 20.84
C ILE A 281 20.13 -10.33 19.71
N SER A 282 20.86 -11.44 19.87
CA SER A 282 21.84 -11.89 18.88
C SER A 282 21.18 -12.26 17.55
N TRP A 283 20.02 -12.93 17.55
CA TRP A 283 19.27 -13.25 16.33
C TRP A 283 18.68 -12.02 15.63
N LEU A 284 18.27 -11.01 16.40
CA LEU A 284 17.82 -9.72 15.86
C LEU A 284 18.98 -8.96 15.17
N LEU A 285 20.16 -8.97 15.78
CA LEU A 285 21.38 -8.40 15.18
C LEU A 285 21.81 -9.18 13.94
N ALA A 286 21.79 -10.52 13.99
CA ALA A 286 22.10 -11.36 12.83
C ALA A 286 21.18 -11.05 11.64
N SER A 287 19.87 -10.93 11.89
CA SER A 287 18.88 -10.59 10.87
C SER A 287 19.08 -9.21 10.24
N SER A 288 19.70 -8.28 10.96
CA SER A 288 19.94 -6.89 10.52
C SER A 288 21.40 -6.61 10.12
N ALA A 289 22.27 -7.62 10.12
CA ALA A 289 23.69 -7.50 9.79
C ALA A 289 23.94 -7.31 8.28
N PHE A 290 23.58 -6.14 7.75
CA PHE A 290 23.68 -5.78 6.33
C PHE A 290 25.13 -5.51 5.90
N PHE A 291 25.88 -6.56 5.59
CA PHE A 291 27.27 -6.49 5.15
C PHE A 291 27.46 -5.87 3.74
N PRO A 292 28.47 -5.02 3.49
CA PRO A 292 29.55 -4.63 4.40
C PRO A 292 29.18 -3.47 5.31
N MET A 293 27.97 -2.93 5.25
CA MET A 293 27.60 -1.72 5.99
C MET A 293 27.54 -1.94 7.50
N MET A 294 27.26 -3.17 7.91
CA MET A 294 27.25 -3.63 9.30
C MET A 294 28.12 -4.87 9.45
N SER A 295 28.68 -5.06 10.65
CA SER A 295 29.41 -6.28 11.02
C SER A 295 28.49 -7.50 11.03
N LEU A 296 29.05 -8.65 10.65
CA LEU A 296 28.38 -9.95 10.74
C LEU A 296 28.24 -10.35 12.22
N GLU A 297 27.18 -11.11 12.54
CA GLU A 297 26.93 -11.60 13.90
C GLU A 297 27.40 -13.06 14.02
N VAL A 298 27.96 -13.42 15.18
CA VAL A 298 28.39 -14.81 15.47
C VAL A 298 27.52 -15.38 16.58
N ILE A 299 26.80 -16.45 16.28
CA ILE A 299 25.95 -17.16 17.25
C ILE A 299 26.41 -18.63 17.27
N ASP A 300 26.80 -19.12 18.44
CA ASP A 300 27.33 -20.48 18.63
C ASP A 300 28.46 -20.85 17.67
N GLY A 301 29.37 -19.90 17.40
CA GLY A 301 30.49 -20.07 16.49
C GLY A 301 30.13 -20.09 14.99
N VAL A 302 28.86 -19.86 14.65
CA VAL A 302 28.38 -19.76 13.27
C VAL A 302 28.16 -18.30 12.91
N ILE A 303 28.58 -17.91 11.70
CA ILE A 303 28.48 -16.54 11.21
C ILE A 303 27.17 -16.34 10.46
N TYR A 304 26.48 -15.23 10.77
CA TYR A 304 25.22 -14.83 10.15
C TYR A 304 25.29 -13.40 9.60
N ALA A 305 24.55 -13.18 8.53
CA ALA A 305 24.33 -11.91 7.87
C ALA A 305 22.82 -11.64 7.75
N ASP A 306 22.47 -10.44 7.30
CA ASP A 306 21.09 -9.99 7.11
C ASP A 306 20.21 -11.01 6.36
N GLY A 307 18.95 -11.17 6.79
CA GLY A 307 18.00 -12.06 6.11
C GLY A 307 17.71 -11.64 4.66
N GLY A 308 17.88 -10.36 4.34
CA GLY A 308 17.55 -9.74 3.06
C GLY A 308 18.38 -10.27 1.90
N TYR A 309 19.52 -10.91 2.15
CA TYR A 309 20.27 -11.61 1.10
C TYR A 309 19.53 -12.82 0.52
N ARG A 310 18.58 -13.39 1.25
CA ARG A 310 17.85 -14.59 0.86
C ARG A 310 16.33 -14.48 0.93
N ASN A 311 15.80 -13.63 1.79
CA ASN A 311 14.37 -13.50 1.97
C ASN A 311 13.97 -12.17 2.62
N ASN A 312 14.00 -11.09 1.84
CA ASN A 312 13.72 -9.73 2.34
C ASN A 312 12.26 -9.54 2.78
N VAL A 313 11.31 -10.28 2.20
CA VAL A 313 9.89 -10.25 2.55
C VAL A 313 9.41 -11.69 2.75
N PRO A 314 9.55 -12.27 3.96
CA PRO A 314 9.43 -13.71 4.22
C PRO A 314 7.99 -14.24 4.25
N VAL A 315 7.23 -14.02 3.17
CA VAL A 315 5.84 -14.49 2.99
C VAL A 315 5.74 -16.02 3.05
N ASP A 316 6.71 -16.74 2.49
CA ASP A 316 6.72 -18.21 2.49
C ASP A 316 6.78 -18.79 3.91
N VAL A 317 7.42 -18.09 4.85
CA VAL A 317 7.47 -18.51 6.25
C VAL A 317 6.09 -18.44 6.89
N ALA A 318 5.35 -17.34 6.69
CA ALA A 318 3.99 -17.19 7.20
C ALA A 318 3.05 -18.28 6.65
N LEU A 319 3.12 -18.54 5.34
CA LEU A 319 2.35 -19.60 4.70
C LEU A 319 2.67 -20.98 5.26
N LYS A 320 3.95 -21.32 5.45
CA LYS A 320 4.39 -22.59 6.07
C LYS A 320 3.89 -22.75 7.51
N LYS A 321 3.52 -21.65 8.18
CA LYS A 321 2.94 -21.64 9.53
C LYS A 321 1.41 -21.58 9.53
N GLY A 322 0.79 -21.79 8.37
CA GLY A 322 -0.65 -21.99 8.20
C GLY A 322 -1.46 -20.71 8.17
N ALA A 323 -0.83 -19.55 8.00
CA ALA A 323 -1.52 -18.26 7.98
C ALA A 323 -2.61 -18.21 6.90
N THR A 324 -3.81 -17.77 7.29
CA THR A 324 -4.95 -17.56 6.37
C THR A 324 -5.04 -16.11 5.90
N GLU A 325 -4.48 -15.18 6.66
CA GLU A 325 -4.35 -13.77 6.31
C GLU A 325 -2.88 -13.35 6.41
N LEU A 326 -2.38 -12.71 5.35
CA LEU A 326 -1.05 -12.13 5.30
C LEU A 326 -1.20 -10.61 5.20
N ILE A 327 -0.80 -9.89 6.24
CA ILE A 327 -0.56 -8.46 6.15
C ILE A 327 0.93 -8.29 5.85
N VAL A 328 1.26 -7.95 4.60
CA VAL A 328 2.64 -7.83 4.11
C VAL A 328 3.02 -6.37 4.04
N VAL A 329 3.99 -5.95 4.84
CA VAL A 329 4.51 -4.57 4.84
C VAL A 329 5.86 -4.54 4.13
N ASP A 330 5.86 -4.08 2.88
CA ASP A 330 7.07 -3.93 2.07
C ASP A 330 7.50 -2.47 2.00
N VAL A 331 8.69 -2.20 2.54
CA VAL A 331 9.34 -0.88 2.52
C VAL A 331 10.38 -0.76 1.39
N HIS A 332 10.38 -1.73 0.47
CA HIS A 332 11.24 -1.82 -0.71
C HIS A 332 12.74 -1.74 -0.37
N GLY A 333 13.18 -2.50 0.63
CA GLY A 333 14.60 -2.62 0.97
C GLY A 333 15.43 -3.34 -0.10
N PRO A 334 16.75 -3.08 -0.17
CA PRO A 334 17.64 -3.78 -1.09
C PRO A 334 17.87 -5.22 -0.62
N GLY A 335 17.12 -6.17 -1.19
CA GLY A 335 17.24 -7.58 -0.84
C GLY A 335 16.49 -8.49 -1.81
N PHE A 336 16.73 -9.79 -1.69
CA PHE A 336 16.07 -10.80 -2.51
C PHE A 336 14.66 -11.08 -1.98
N VAL A 337 13.65 -10.78 -2.80
CA VAL A 337 12.26 -11.17 -2.53
C VAL A 337 11.99 -12.46 -3.29
N LYS A 338 11.61 -13.52 -2.56
CA LYS A 338 11.26 -14.81 -3.17
C LYS A 338 9.97 -14.67 -3.97
N ASP A 339 9.92 -15.37 -5.10
CA ASP A 339 8.65 -15.65 -5.76
C ASP A 339 7.92 -16.77 -5.00
N VAL A 340 6.73 -16.48 -4.48
CA VAL A 340 5.97 -17.36 -3.61
C VAL A 340 4.57 -17.53 -4.17
N SER A 341 4.20 -18.77 -4.50
CA SER A 341 2.84 -19.09 -4.92
C SER A 341 1.91 -19.04 -3.71
N ILE A 342 1.02 -18.05 -3.68
CA ILE A 342 0.03 -17.88 -2.62
C ILE A 342 -1.25 -18.66 -3.00
N PRO A 343 -1.75 -19.55 -2.13
CA PRO A 343 -3.04 -20.24 -2.34
C PRO A 343 -4.21 -19.25 -2.49
N GLU A 344 -5.23 -19.63 -3.24
CA GLU A 344 -6.37 -18.76 -3.57
C GLU A 344 -7.30 -18.48 -2.39
N ASP A 345 -7.27 -19.33 -1.37
CA ASP A 345 -8.01 -19.21 -0.12
C ASP A 345 -7.26 -18.42 0.95
N VAL A 346 -6.04 -17.94 0.67
CA VAL A 346 -5.27 -17.07 1.55
C VAL A 346 -5.51 -15.60 1.19
N ALA A 347 -5.96 -14.83 2.18
CA ALA A 347 -6.11 -13.39 2.06
C ALA A 347 -4.75 -12.69 2.18
N VAL A 348 -4.50 -11.72 1.31
CA VAL A 348 -3.25 -10.95 1.30
C VAL A 348 -3.58 -9.47 1.22
N VAL A 349 -3.05 -8.71 2.16
CA VAL A 349 -3.07 -7.25 2.17
C VAL A 349 -1.62 -6.78 2.10
N THR A 350 -1.22 -6.20 0.98
CA THR A 350 0.12 -5.64 0.80
C THR A 350 0.08 -4.13 1.07
N LEU A 351 0.96 -3.68 1.95
CA LEU A 351 1.13 -2.29 2.36
C LEU A 351 2.53 -1.83 1.96
N SER A 352 2.59 -0.85 1.08
CA SER A 352 3.81 -0.24 0.55
C SER A 352 3.53 1.21 0.18
N SER A 353 4.54 2.07 0.29
CA SER A 353 4.39 3.50 0.03
C SER A 353 4.57 3.87 -1.44
N HIS A 354 3.67 4.69 -1.95
CA HIS A 354 3.85 5.35 -3.26
C HIS A 354 4.89 6.48 -3.20
N TRP A 355 5.11 7.00 -2.00
CA TRP A 355 6.08 8.04 -1.70
C TRP A 355 7.42 7.44 -1.30
N SER A 356 8.50 8.13 -1.66
CA SER A 356 9.82 7.72 -1.21
C SER A 356 9.92 7.77 0.31
N LEU A 357 10.43 6.68 0.89
CA LEU A 357 10.70 6.54 2.31
C LEU A 357 12.10 7.01 2.72
N GLY A 358 12.87 7.57 1.77
CA GLY A 358 14.24 8.05 1.97
C GLY A 358 15.32 6.97 1.80
N GLU A 359 16.55 7.31 2.22
CA GLU A 359 17.70 6.42 2.15
C GLU A 359 17.68 5.35 3.25
N MET A 360 18.08 4.12 2.91
CA MET A 360 18.02 2.96 3.82
C MET A 360 18.95 3.12 5.05
N LEU A 361 20.11 3.75 4.87
CA LEU A 361 21.16 3.83 5.90
C LEU A 361 21.22 5.21 6.59
N LEU A 362 20.31 6.12 6.24
CA LEU A 362 20.26 7.47 6.80
C LEU A 362 19.06 7.58 7.75
N PHE A 363 19.33 7.48 9.05
CA PHE A 363 18.33 7.57 10.10
C PHE A 363 18.15 9.02 10.54
N GLN A 364 16.97 9.58 10.26
CA GLN A 364 16.58 10.95 10.56
C GLN A 364 15.21 10.98 11.23
N SER A 365 15.12 11.60 12.41
CA SER A 365 13.88 11.78 13.17
C SER A 365 12.72 12.33 12.33
N GLN A 366 12.93 13.44 11.61
CA GLN A 366 11.87 14.10 10.84
C GLN A 366 11.36 13.24 9.67
N ARG A 367 12.25 12.49 9.02
CA ARG A 367 11.87 11.50 8.00
C ARG A 367 11.12 10.33 8.62
N ALA A 368 11.56 9.83 9.78
CA ALA A 368 10.88 8.76 10.49
C ALA A 368 9.43 9.15 10.86
N VAL A 369 9.21 10.37 11.37
CA VAL A 369 7.85 10.91 11.64
C VAL A 369 6.99 10.93 10.37
N SER A 370 7.57 11.35 9.24
CA SER A 370 6.88 11.38 7.95
C SER A 370 6.50 9.96 7.49
N ASN A 371 7.44 9.01 7.57
CA ASN A 371 7.21 7.62 7.19
C ASN A 371 6.15 6.94 8.10
N ILE A 372 6.17 7.21 9.41
CA ILE A 372 5.11 6.75 10.34
C ILE A 372 3.75 7.30 9.90
N THR A 373 3.69 8.57 9.52
CA THR A 373 2.45 9.21 9.09
C THR A 373 1.94 8.60 7.78
N LEU A 374 2.81 8.37 6.79
CA LEU A 374 2.47 7.67 5.54
C LEU A 374 1.94 6.27 5.80
N GLY A 375 2.66 5.46 6.60
CA GLY A 375 2.23 4.10 6.93
C GLY A 375 0.88 4.06 7.62
N TYR A 376 0.58 5.05 8.46
CA TYR A 376 -0.72 5.20 9.09
C TYR A 376 -1.82 5.52 8.07
N LEU A 377 -1.64 6.56 7.24
CA LEU A 377 -2.66 7.04 6.31
C LEU A 377 -2.93 6.04 5.16
N GLU A 378 -1.89 5.43 4.60
CA GLU A 378 -2.02 4.42 3.55
C GLU A 378 -2.70 3.15 4.06
N THR A 379 -2.42 2.74 5.30
CA THR A 379 -3.14 1.61 5.91
C THR A 379 -4.61 1.93 6.09
N LYS A 380 -4.96 3.14 6.55
CA LYS A 380 -6.36 3.57 6.66
C LYS A 380 -7.08 3.59 5.31
N ARG A 381 -6.41 4.06 4.26
CA ARG A 381 -6.92 3.99 2.89
C ARG A 381 -7.13 2.54 2.44
N GLN A 382 -6.15 1.66 2.66
CA GLN A 382 -6.23 0.24 2.30
C GLN A 382 -7.43 -0.46 2.94
N PHE A 383 -7.78 -0.09 4.18
CA PHE A 383 -8.96 -0.62 4.88
C PHE A 383 -10.25 0.19 4.65
N GLY A 384 -10.28 1.06 3.63
CA GLY A 384 -11.47 1.77 3.20
C GLY A 384 -11.96 2.85 4.17
N GLU A 385 -11.10 3.38 5.04
CA GLU A 385 -11.43 4.51 5.93
C GLU A 385 -11.13 5.87 5.27
N LEU A 386 -10.29 5.87 4.24
CA LEU A 386 -9.91 7.03 3.43
C LEU A 386 -10.01 6.67 1.95
N GLN A 387 -10.16 7.68 1.09
CA GLN A 387 -10.09 7.57 -0.37
C GLN A 387 -8.92 8.40 -0.93
N GLY A 388 -8.64 8.27 -2.24
CA GLY A 388 -7.49 8.88 -2.92
C GLY A 388 -6.52 7.82 -3.49
N THR A 389 -5.57 8.23 -4.34
CA THR A 389 -4.53 7.34 -4.91
C THR A 389 -3.16 7.60 -4.30
N ASP A 390 -2.76 8.87 -4.18
CA ASP A 390 -1.49 9.33 -3.65
C ASP A 390 -1.65 10.26 -2.45
N TYR A 391 -2.79 10.94 -2.40
CA TYR A 391 -3.23 11.77 -1.28
C TYR A 391 -4.41 11.10 -0.57
N PHE A 392 -4.80 11.68 0.57
CA PHE A 392 -5.80 11.10 1.46
C PHE A 392 -6.97 12.05 1.65
N PHE A 393 -8.19 11.52 1.45
CA PHE A 393 -9.43 12.27 1.61
C PHE A 393 -10.42 11.47 2.45
N GLY A 394 -11.31 12.18 3.15
CA GLY A 394 -12.44 11.53 3.81
C GLY A 394 -13.42 10.94 2.80
N LEU A 395 -14.10 9.84 3.15
CA LEU A 395 -15.04 9.14 2.25
C LEU A 395 -16.26 9.97 1.81
N LYS A 396 -16.51 11.11 2.46
CA LYS A 396 -17.61 12.03 2.15
C LYS A 396 -17.32 12.96 0.97
N GLU A 397 -16.05 13.09 0.57
CA GLU A 397 -15.65 13.98 -0.53
C GLU A 397 -16.21 13.42 -1.87
N ASP A 398 -16.90 14.28 -2.64
CA ASP A 398 -17.63 13.88 -3.85
C ASP A 398 -16.87 14.18 -5.15
N PHE A 399 -15.85 13.35 -5.43
CA PHE A 399 -15.10 13.44 -6.68
C PHE A 399 -15.95 13.15 -7.93
N ALA A 400 -16.99 12.33 -7.82
CA ALA A 400 -17.87 12.04 -8.95
C ALA A 400 -18.71 13.27 -9.33
N GLY A 401 -19.18 14.02 -8.34
CA GLY A 401 -19.83 15.31 -8.53
C GLY A 401 -18.90 16.34 -9.17
N LEU A 402 -17.67 16.50 -8.64
CA LEU A 402 -16.66 17.41 -9.19
C LEU A 402 -16.30 17.05 -10.64
N THR A 403 -16.04 15.77 -10.91
CA THR A 403 -15.80 15.24 -12.25
C THR A 403 -16.94 15.58 -13.21
N LYS A 404 -18.20 15.40 -12.79
CA LYS A 404 -19.37 15.70 -13.65
C LYS A 404 -19.44 17.18 -14.02
N ARG A 405 -19.11 18.09 -13.09
CA ARG A 405 -19.06 19.54 -13.37
C ARG A 405 -17.90 19.86 -14.30
N PHE A 406 -16.71 19.32 -14.03
CA PHE A 406 -15.54 19.52 -14.87
C PHE A 406 -15.74 19.01 -16.29
N ILE A 407 -16.33 17.83 -16.49
CA ILE A 407 -16.61 17.29 -17.83
C ILE A 407 -17.46 18.26 -18.64
N ARG A 408 -18.55 18.79 -18.06
CA ARG A 408 -19.38 19.80 -18.76
C ARG A 408 -18.58 21.06 -19.10
N TYR A 409 -17.73 21.50 -18.18
CA TYR A 409 -16.83 22.62 -18.39
C TYR A 409 -15.87 22.34 -19.56
N ALA A 410 -15.19 21.19 -19.55
CA ALA A 410 -14.26 20.79 -20.59
C ALA A 410 -14.93 20.66 -21.97
N GLN A 411 -16.12 20.05 -22.06
CA GLN A 411 -16.86 19.91 -23.31
C GLN A 411 -17.23 21.27 -23.91
N LYS A 412 -17.64 22.23 -23.07
CA LYS A 412 -17.98 23.60 -23.52
C LYS A 412 -16.77 24.32 -24.14
N HIS A 413 -15.57 24.07 -23.62
CA HIS A 413 -14.35 24.78 -24.02
C HIS A 413 -13.56 24.07 -25.13
N THR A 414 -13.59 22.75 -25.17
CA THR A 414 -12.86 21.94 -26.16
C THR A 414 -13.72 21.56 -27.36
N GLU A 415 -15.06 21.58 -27.23
CA GLU A 415 -16.03 21.03 -28.18
C GLU A 415 -15.93 19.50 -28.38
N GLU A 416 -15.26 18.79 -27.46
CA GLU A 416 -15.05 17.35 -27.55
C GLU A 416 -16.17 16.56 -26.87
N THR A 417 -16.41 15.34 -27.35
CA THR A 417 -17.37 14.42 -26.73
C THR A 417 -16.80 13.77 -25.47
N LEU A 418 -17.68 13.24 -24.61
CA LEU A 418 -17.29 12.47 -23.43
C LEU A 418 -16.34 11.32 -23.77
N VAL A 419 -16.58 10.64 -24.90
CA VAL A 419 -15.77 9.51 -25.36
C VAL A 419 -14.34 9.94 -25.68
N GLN A 420 -14.17 11.10 -26.33
CA GLN A 420 -12.85 11.64 -26.66
C GLN A 420 -12.09 12.08 -25.40
N LEU A 421 -12.77 12.75 -24.47
CA LEU A 421 -12.19 13.13 -23.17
C LEU A 421 -11.77 11.88 -22.36
N ALA A 422 -12.64 10.88 -22.28
CA ALA A 422 -12.37 9.63 -21.58
C ALA A 422 -11.18 8.88 -22.19
N LYS A 423 -11.06 8.85 -23.52
CA LYS A 423 -9.94 8.22 -24.22
C LYS A 423 -8.60 8.85 -23.84
N VAL A 424 -8.53 10.18 -23.75
CA VAL A 424 -7.31 10.90 -23.33
C VAL A 424 -6.97 10.58 -21.88
N TYR A 425 -7.97 10.62 -21.00
CA TYR A 425 -7.78 10.30 -19.59
C TYR A 425 -7.29 8.87 -19.37
N LYS A 426 -7.98 7.88 -19.96
CA LYS A 426 -7.64 6.45 -19.84
C LYS A 426 -6.31 6.05 -20.46
N ALA A 427 -5.72 6.89 -21.31
CA ALA A 427 -4.38 6.65 -21.85
C ALA A 427 -3.28 6.82 -20.78
N GLU A 428 -3.55 7.58 -19.72
CA GLU A 428 -2.55 8.00 -18.73
C GLU A 428 -2.93 7.61 -17.30
N PHE A 429 -4.22 7.39 -17.02
CA PHE A 429 -4.75 7.06 -15.69
C PHE A 429 -5.55 5.74 -15.71
N ASP A 430 -5.32 4.88 -14.72
CA ASP A 430 -6.00 3.58 -14.57
C ASP A 430 -7.34 3.70 -13.80
N GLU A 431 -7.57 4.84 -13.15
CA GLU A 431 -8.78 5.11 -12.39
C GLU A 431 -10.04 5.24 -13.28
N PRO A 432 -11.23 4.91 -12.76
CA PRO A 432 -12.49 5.12 -13.46
C PRO A 432 -12.72 6.60 -13.80
N LEU A 433 -13.46 6.87 -14.89
CA LEU A 433 -13.71 8.23 -15.35
C LEU A 433 -14.37 9.09 -14.26
N GLU A 434 -15.21 8.49 -13.41
CA GLU A 434 -15.87 9.12 -12.27
C GLU A 434 -14.90 9.69 -11.23
N LEU A 435 -13.63 9.30 -11.26
CA LEU A 435 -12.57 9.79 -10.38
C LEU A 435 -11.56 10.68 -11.12
N LEU A 436 -11.84 11.13 -12.34
CA LEU A 436 -10.94 11.98 -13.13
C LEU A 436 -10.48 13.21 -12.35
N SER A 437 -11.39 13.91 -11.66
CA SER A 437 -11.02 15.08 -10.88
C SER A 437 -10.11 14.74 -9.70
N GLN A 438 -10.22 13.53 -9.11
CA GLN A 438 -9.29 13.05 -8.08
C GLN A 438 -7.89 12.92 -8.68
N SER A 439 -7.76 12.18 -9.79
CA SER A 439 -6.48 11.99 -10.47
C SER A 439 -5.83 13.32 -10.87
N PHE A 440 -6.62 14.27 -11.39
CA PHE A 440 -6.10 15.58 -11.79
C PHE A 440 -5.69 16.44 -10.60
N LEU A 441 -6.47 16.43 -9.52
CA LEU A 441 -6.16 17.18 -8.30
C LEU A 441 -4.89 16.64 -7.64
N GLU A 442 -4.77 15.32 -7.51
CA GLU A 442 -3.57 14.67 -6.96
C GLU A 442 -2.34 14.88 -7.86
N GLN A 443 -2.51 14.86 -9.18
CA GLN A 443 -1.43 15.16 -10.12
C GLN A 443 -0.90 16.59 -9.98
N TRP A 444 -1.80 17.57 -9.84
CA TRP A 444 -1.43 18.96 -9.55
C TRP A 444 -0.81 19.12 -8.17
N ALA A 445 -1.32 18.40 -7.17
CA ALA A 445 -0.75 18.39 -5.83
C ALA A 445 0.70 17.88 -5.83
N LYS A 446 0.99 16.81 -6.57
CA LYS A 446 2.35 16.30 -6.80
C LYS A 446 3.24 17.35 -7.46
N TRP A 447 2.79 17.92 -8.58
CA TRP A 447 3.57 18.92 -9.32
C TRP A 447 3.87 20.18 -8.50
N THR A 448 2.97 20.56 -7.60
CA THR A 448 3.15 21.70 -6.70
C THR A 448 3.76 21.30 -5.35
N LYS A 449 4.21 20.05 -5.18
CA LYS A 449 4.82 19.50 -3.95
C LYS A 449 3.97 19.71 -2.69
N ARG A 450 2.66 19.47 -2.76
CA ARG A 450 1.78 19.48 -1.57
C ARG A 450 2.13 18.28 -0.68
N SER A 451 2.07 18.47 0.63
CA SER A 451 2.44 17.45 1.61
C SER A 451 1.49 16.24 1.55
N PRO A 452 1.98 15.00 1.39
CA PRO A 452 1.14 13.81 1.46
C PRO A 452 0.84 13.36 2.90
N LEU A 453 1.27 14.13 3.91
CA LEU A 453 1.27 13.70 5.31
C LEU A 453 -0.01 14.08 6.07
N LYS A 454 -1.09 14.46 5.37
CA LYS A 454 -2.37 14.82 5.99
C LYS A 454 -3.56 14.40 5.15
N VAL A 455 -4.73 14.41 5.80
CA VAL A 455 -6.03 14.19 5.15
C VAL A 455 -6.58 15.53 4.70
N TYR A 456 -6.86 15.66 3.40
CA TYR A 456 -7.39 16.85 2.77
C TYR A 456 -8.91 16.80 2.64
N THR A 457 -9.53 17.98 2.63
CA THR A 457 -10.80 18.18 1.90
C THR A 457 -10.49 18.56 0.45
N ILE A 458 -11.44 18.36 -0.47
CA ILE A 458 -11.27 18.82 -1.86
C ILE A 458 -10.94 20.32 -1.90
N ALA A 459 -11.72 21.14 -1.19
CA ALA A 459 -11.56 22.59 -1.17
C ALA A 459 -10.18 23.04 -0.62
N GLU A 460 -9.71 22.39 0.45
CA GLU A 460 -8.38 22.70 1.02
C GLU A 460 -7.26 22.44 0.02
N LEU A 461 -7.29 21.30 -0.67
CA LEU A 461 -6.25 20.96 -1.64
C LEU A 461 -6.32 21.86 -2.87
N GLU A 462 -7.52 22.18 -3.36
CA GLU A 462 -7.71 23.16 -4.44
C GLU A 462 -7.14 24.52 -4.05
N GLU A 463 -7.38 25.00 -2.83
CA GLU A 463 -6.84 26.28 -2.35
C GLU A 463 -5.32 26.26 -2.30
N GLU A 464 -4.72 25.20 -1.75
CA GLU A 464 -3.26 25.06 -1.68
C GLU A 464 -2.61 25.02 -3.08
N ILE A 465 -3.21 24.28 -4.02
CA ILE A 465 -2.74 24.21 -5.41
C ILE A 465 -2.83 25.60 -6.06
N CYS A 466 -3.98 26.27 -5.95
CA CYS A 466 -4.20 27.58 -6.54
C CYS A 466 -3.28 28.67 -5.97
N ARG A 467 -2.89 28.56 -4.69
CA ARG A 467 -2.00 29.54 -4.02
C ARG A 467 -0.56 29.47 -4.54
N GLN A 468 -0.05 28.29 -4.92
CA GLN A 468 1.36 28.06 -5.24
C GLN A 468 1.55 27.25 -6.54
N ILE A 469 1.02 27.77 -7.66
CA ILE A 469 1.15 27.13 -8.98
C ILE A 469 2.61 27.19 -9.50
N GLN A 470 3.39 28.18 -9.08
CA GLN A 470 4.72 28.48 -9.65
C GLN A 470 5.91 28.08 -8.79
N GLU A 471 5.72 27.95 -7.47
CA GLU A 471 6.82 27.65 -6.54
C GLU A 471 6.46 26.42 -5.70
N PRO A 472 7.23 25.31 -5.83
CA PRO A 472 7.05 24.17 -4.95
C PRO A 472 7.35 24.57 -3.50
N ALA A 473 6.61 23.99 -2.55
CA ALA A 473 6.92 24.17 -1.14
C ALA A 473 8.32 23.61 -0.82
N ALA A 474 9.06 24.27 0.07
CA ALA A 474 10.32 23.74 0.59
C ALA A 474 10.06 22.44 1.37
N VAL A 475 10.95 21.47 1.19
CA VAL A 475 10.89 20.18 1.90
C VAL A 475 11.86 20.27 3.09
N ASP A 476 11.37 20.05 4.30
CA ASP A 476 12.16 20.22 5.54
C ASP A 476 13.13 19.07 5.87
N TYR A 477 13.40 18.16 4.92
CA TYR A 477 14.33 17.05 5.13
C TYR A 477 15.26 16.86 3.93
N LEU A 478 16.41 16.23 4.17
CA LEU A 478 17.33 15.89 3.09
C LEU A 478 16.66 14.88 2.13
N PRO A 479 16.54 15.21 0.83
CA PRO A 479 16.04 14.29 -0.16
C PRO A 479 17.05 13.16 -0.36
N SER A 480 16.54 11.95 -0.61
CA SER A 480 17.32 10.83 -1.10
C SER A 480 17.93 11.14 -2.47
N VAL A 481 18.95 10.38 -2.84
CA VAL A 481 19.60 10.47 -4.17
C VAL A 481 18.57 10.29 -5.27
N ARG A 482 17.61 9.38 -5.06
CA ARG A 482 16.51 9.12 -5.99
C ARG A 482 15.55 10.31 -6.09
N GLU A 483 15.09 10.84 -4.96
CA GLU A 483 14.21 12.03 -4.93
C GLU A 483 14.89 13.21 -5.63
N TYR A 484 16.17 13.46 -5.35
CA TYR A 484 16.95 14.52 -6.00
C TYR A 484 17.02 14.34 -7.53
N LEU A 485 17.29 13.12 -8.00
CA LEU A 485 17.33 12.83 -9.45
C LEU A 485 15.96 12.98 -10.10
N GLU A 486 14.89 12.52 -9.44
CA GLU A 486 13.52 12.68 -9.91
C GLU A 486 13.13 14.16 -10.01
N GLU A 487 13.46 14.97 -9.00
CA GLU A 487 13.28 16.43 -9.01
C GLU A 487 14.06 17.10 -10.13
N TYR A 488 15.36 16.80 -10.24
CA TYR A 488 16.24 17.35 -11.28
C TYR A 488 15.72 17.05 -12.70
N TRP A 489 15.27 15.82 -12.94
CA TRP A 489 14.69 15.43 -14.23
C TRP A 489 13.39 16.18 -14.54
N GLN A 490 12.51 16.34 -13.54
CA GLN A 490 11.26 17.09 -13.70
C GLN A 490 11.52 18.58 -13.97
N GLU A 491 12.52 19.16 -13.30
CA GLU A 491 12.90 20.57 -13.47
C GLU A 491 13.61 20.84 -14.80
N LEU A 492 14.39 19.91 -15.34
CA LEU A 492 15.07 20.11 -16.62
C LEU A 492 14.23 19.79 -17.85
N ASN A 493 13.27 18.87 -17.74
CA ASN A 493 12.47 18.45 -18.88
C ASN A 493 11.47 19.55 -19.31
N VAL A 494 11.92 20.49 -20.14
CA VAL A 494 11.12 21.59 -20.72
C VAL A 494 9.92 21.12 -21.53
N LEU A 495 9.87 19.83 -21.89
CA LEU A 495 8.77 19.20 -22.62
C LEU A 495 7.84 18.37 -21.73
N SER A 496 8.01 18.39 -20.40
CA SER A 496 7.11 17.68 -19.49
C SER A 496 5.67 18.20 -19.58
N ASP A 497 4.70 17.31 -19.34
CA ASP A 497 3.29 17.69 -19.34
C ASP A 497 2.96 18.71 -18.24
N HIS A 498 3.69 18.67 -17.12
CA HIS A 498 3.66 19.71 -16.09
C HIS A 498 3.95 21.09 -16.69
N LYS A 499 5.13 21.27 -17.30
CA LYS A 499 5.53 22.58 -17.85
C LYS A 499 4.63 23.03 -18.99
N ARG A 500 4.13 22.09 -19.81
CA ARG A 500 3.14 22.39 -20.86
C ARG A 500 1.83 22.86 -20.24
N ALA A 501 1.28 22.15 -19.25
CA ALA A 501 0.02 22.51 -18.60
C ALA A 501 0.12 23.88 -17.91
N VAL A 502 1.21 24.14 -17.16
CA VAL A 502 1.47 25.45 -16.54
C VAL A 502 1.56 26.56 -17.58
N LYS A 503 2.31 26.33 -18.68
CA LYS A 503 2.45 27.33 -19.75
C LYS A 503 1.12 27.62 -20.44
N ILE A 504 0.32 26.60 -20.73
CA ILE A 504 -1.02 26.77 -21.32
C ILE A 504 -1.91 27.60 -20.37
N HIS A 505 -1.87 27.28 -19.08
CA HIS A 505 -2.66 27.97 -18.06
C HIS A 505 -2.27 29.46 -17.95
N GLN A 506 -0.97 29.77 -17.96
CA GLN A 506 -0.46 31.15 -17.90
C GLN A 506 -0.78 31.95 -19.15
N GLN A 507 -0.64 31.35 -20.34
CA GLN A 507 -0.83 32.06 -21.60
C GLN A 507 -2.29 32.35 -21.92
N ARG A 508 -3.23 31.61 -21.30
CA ARG A 508 -4.68 31.72 -21.54
C ARG A 508 -4.99 31.83 -23.05
N PRO A 509 -4.67 30.78 -23.83
CA PRO A 509 -4.77 30.82 -25.28
C PRO A 509 -6.19 31.20 -25.72
N GLN A 510 -6.28 32.02 -26.78
CA GLN A 510 -7.58 32.46 -27.32
C GLN A 510 -8.46 31.28 -27.77
N SER A 511 -7.86 30.16 -28.17
CA SER A 511 -8.56 28.92 -28.52
C SER A 511 -7.91 27.72 -27.85
N ILE A 512 -8.51 27.25 -26.76
CA ILE A 512 -8.08 26.02 -26.07
C ILE A 512 -8.33 24.76 -26.92
N LYS A 513 -9.29 24.81 -27.84
CA LYS A 513 -9.57 23.75 -28.81
C LYS A 513 -8.34 23.39 -29.65
N TRP A 514 -7.63 24.39 -30.19
CA TRP A 514 -6.41 24.15 -30.96
C TRP A 514 -5.31 23.52 -30.10
N VAL A 515 -5.18 23.96 -28.85
CA VAL A 515 -4.20 23.42 -27.90
C VAL A 515 -4.52 21.97 -27.56
N TYR A 516 -5.79 21.63 -27.32
CA TYR A 516 -6.24 20.27 -27.05
C TYR A 516 -5.91 19.31 -28.20
N GLN A 517 -6.13 19.72 -29.45
CA GLN A 517 -5.81 18.89 -30.63
C GLN A 517 -4.31 18.54 -30.71
N ARG A 518 -3.44 19.40 -30.16
CA ARG A 518 -1.98 19.21 -30.21
C ARG A 518 -1.43 18.53 -28.94
N TRP A 519 -1.97 18.87 -27.78
CA TRP A 519 -1.54 18.40 -26.46
C TRP A 519 -2.76 18.13 -25.57
N PRO A 520 -3.47 17.01 -25.77
CA PRO A 520 -4.79 16.80 -25.19
C PRO A 520 -4.75 16.72 -23.65
N LEU A 521 -3.83 15.93 -23.07
CA LEU A 521 -3.73 15.84 -21.61
C LEU A 521 -3.28 17.17 -20.97
N PRO A 522 -2.19 17.84 -21.40
CA PRO A 522 -1.81 19.14 -20.85
C PRO A 522 -2.91 20.20 -20.96
N ALA A 523 -3.68 20.20 -22.05
CA ALA A 523 -4.83 21.10 -22.21
C ALA A 523 -5.93 20.80 -21.18
N LEU A 524 -6.25 19.53 -20.93
CA LEU A 524 -7.24 19.15 -19.91
C LEU A 524 -6.79 19.47 -18.49
N LEU A 525 -5.54 19.20 -18.14
CA LEU A 525 -4.99 19.53 -16.82
C LEU A 525 -4.96 21.04 -16.59
N SER A 526 -4.61 21.82 -17.62
CA SER A 526 -4.69 23.28 -17.58
C SER A 526 -6.12 23.78 -17.44
N LEU A 527 -7.07 23.20 -18.19
CA LEU A 527 -8.49 23.55 -18.10
C LEU A 527 -9.07 23.22 -16.73
N PHE A 528 -8.66 22.11 -16.13
CA PHE A 528 -9.07 21.73 -14.78
C PHE A 528 -8.61 22.75 -13.74
N LEU A 529 -7.37 23.23 -13.85
CA LEU A 529 -6.86 24.29 -12.97
C LEU A 529 -7.64 25.60 -13.13
N THR A 530 -8.00 25.98 -14.36
CA THR A 530 -8.87 27.15 -14.60
C THR A 530 -10.26 26.94 -14.01
N PHE A 531 -10.83 25.76 -14.17
CA PHE A 531 -12.14 25.39 -13.64
C PHE A 531 -12.20 25.53 -12.11
N ILE A 532 -11.24 24.95 -11.36
CA ILE A 532 -11.24 25.05 -9.89
C ILE A 532 -11.01 26.49 -9.40
N GLN A 533 -10.22 27.30 -10.12
CA GLN A 533 -10.05 28.72 -9.80
C GLN A 533 -11.35 29.52 -9.99
N GLU A 534 -12.16 29.17 -10.99
CA GLU A 534 -13.45 29.82 -11.25
C GLU A 534 -14.49 29.38 -10.21
N GLU A 535 -14.56 28.10 -9.83
CA GLU A 535 -15.46 27.63 -8.77
C GLU A 535 -15.17 28.35 -7.43
N GLN A 536 -13.89 28.46 -7.03
CA GLN A 536 -13.50 29.17 -5.80
C GLN A 536 -13.87 30.66 -5.77
N ARG A 537 -14.02 31.30 -6.93
CA ARG A 537 -14.44 32.71 -7.02
C ARG A 537 -15.96 32.88 -6.92
N LEU A 538 -16.73 31.84 -7.22
CA LEU A 538 -18.19 31.86 -7.14
C LEU A 538 -18.71 31.53 -5.73
N GLU A 539 -17.88 30.87 -4.91
CA GLU A 539 -18.20 30.51 -3.52
C GLU A 539 -17.82 31.60 -2.49
N LYS A 540 -17.06 32.62 -2.91
CA LYS A 540 -16.70 33.81 -2.12
C LYS A 540 -17.60 34.98 -2.51
#